data_AF-A0A957CFW5-F1
#
_entry.id   AF-A0A957CFW5-F1
#
_cell.length_a   1.000
_cell.length_b   1.000
_cell.length_c   1.000
_cell.angle_alpha   90.00
_cell.angle_beta   90.00
_cell.angle_gamma   90.00
#
_symmetry.space_group_name_H-M   'P 1'
#
loop_
_entity.id
_entity.type
_entity.pdbx_description
1 polymer ?
#
loop_
_entity_poly.entity_id
_entity_poly.type
_entity_poly.pdbx_seq_one_letter_code
_entity_poly.pdbx_strand_id
1 'polypeptide(L)'
;VGEPVYREIADVDTALTAVITRNNLTPHPGADLREGDTPLAQLGQDLFFDPLLSGDKNISCATCHHPSLAMADARVLPIGTSGNELGPQRDFVTEVTLAPEANPSKLQDGIVDPETGAVTVHNPFIGQFVPRNSPTVLNAALLPVQFWDGRVESYALNQSVTTQEDAVNSFGMTDALATQALFPVTSLHEMAGATLGDLAPQEIRNALVARLADNPAYREQFTAVFSSDEITAVQVATAIAAFERRFIFTDAPWDAYVAGDASALTDQQKRGALLFFGELNPEVNCAQCHNGDLFTDLNYHNLLVPQLGPGKGIGENGREDWGRELVSFDHRDQYTFRTPPLRNVALTAPYLHSGAYATLEATIQHHANIWESAGNYDPSLHLPPAYYSSVRPFEPNKQAHSAAPELRNGLPLSDQDIADLTAFLHALTDPAAVDLTAFVPDTVPSGLPLDPLPDPEQVAQALNRGGTGGRPEPVDNNPPPAAGWQFVDATADADLSFIHGAFATNLYEDPAAMMGGGLCWIDYDNDGQLDLYLINSYAEEETAYWESQGAFPTNALLRNDNGRFTDVSATSHTDLTMRGTGCLAADFNNDGRTDLHITADGPNALLWNNGDGTFTEGAAAASLDTPEWNTTAVA
;
A
#
# COMPACT_ATOMS: atom_id res chain seq x y z
N VAL A 1 -1.49 -12.85 26.00
CA VAL A 1 -1.36 -14.03 25.11
C VAL A 1 -0.87 -15.19 25.97
N GLY A 2 -1.41 -16.41 25.80
CA GLY A 2 -0.95 -17.59 26.55
C GLY A 2 0.45 -18.03 26.11
N GLU A 3 1.09 -18.93 26.85
CA GLU A 3 2.35 -19.57 26.44
C GLU A 3 2.17 -20.26 25.07
N PRO A 4 3.10 -20.09 24.11
CA PRO A 4 2.99 -20.70 22.79
C PRO A 4 2.97 -22.23 22.87
N VAL A 5 2.07 -22.86 22.11
CA VAL A 5 1.90 -24.31 22.06
C VAL A 5 2.50 -24.83 20.76
N TYR A 6 3.57 -25.62 20.86
CA TYR A 6 4.27 -26.19 19.71
C TYR A 6 3.87 -27.64 19.45
N ARG A 7 3.81 -28.02 18.18
CA ARG A 7 3.66 -29.42 17.75
C ARG A 7 4.98 -30.16 17.93
N GLU A 8 4.88 -31.44 18.31
CA GLU A 8 6.03 -32.33 18.33
C GLU A 8 6.38 -32.78 16.91
N ILE A 9 7.58 -32.45 16.44
CA ILE A 9 8.10 -32.85 15.12
C ILE A 9 9.16 -33.93 15.33
N ALA A 10 8.81 -35.17 14.97
CA ALA A 10 9.69 -36.32 15.16
C ALA A 10 10.91 -36.29 14.22
N ASP A 11 10.73 -35.82 12.99
CA ASP A 11 11.78 -35.70 11.97
C ASP A 11 11.57 -34.42 11.16
N VAL A 12 12.50 -33.48 11.30
CA VAL A 12 12.42 -32.12 10.74
C VAL A 12 12.49 -32.15 9.21
N ASP A 13 13.36 -33.00 8.64
CA ASP A 13 13.54 -33.08 7.20
C ASP A 13 12.31 -33.67 6.50
N THR A 14 11.69 -34.69 7.11
CA THR A 14 10.42 -35.28 6.65
C THR A 14 9.29 -34.26 6.69
N ALA A 15 9.18 -33.49 7.78
CA ALA A 15 8.17 -32.44 7.90
C ALA A 15 8.36 -31.34 6.84
N LEU A 16 9.59 -30.86 6.64
CA LEU A 16 9.87 -29.86 5.61
C LEU A 16 9.67 -30.39 4.19
N THR A 17 9.98 -31.66 3.92
CA THR A 17 9.69 -32.29 2.64
C THR A 17 8.18 -32.30 2.35
N ALA A 18 7.36 -32.54 3.37
CA ALA A 18 5.90 -32.45 3.26
C ALA A 18 5.44 -31.01 2.99
N VAL A 19 6.04 -30.01 3.64
CA VAL A 19 5.78 -28.59 3.38
C VAL A 19 6.11 -28.22 1.93
N ILE A 20 7.30 -28.58 1.45
CA ILE A 20 7.75 -28.31 0.07
C ILE A 20 6.79 -28.93 -0.94
N THR A 21 6.42 -30.20 -0.72
CA THR A 21 5.49 -30.92 -1.60
C THR A 21 4.09 -30.30 -1.58
N ARG A 22 3.56 -29.97 -0.40
CA ARG A 22 2.20 -29.41 -0.25
C ARG A 22 2.07 -28.03 -0.88
N ASN A 23 3.13 -27.21 -0.82
CA ASN A 23 3.15 -25.86 -1.36
C ASN A 23 3.70 -25.80 -2.81
N ASN A 24 4.02 -26.96 -3.41
CA ASN A 24 4.59 -27.05 -4.77
C ASN A 24 5.81 -26.14 -4.98
N LEU A 25 6.72 -26.11 -3.98
CA LEU A 25 7.88 -25.23 -4.01
C LEU A 25 8.96 -25.82 -4.92
N THR A 26 9.55 -24.97 -5.75
CA THR A 26 10.60 -25.33 -6.71
C THR A 26 11.90 -24.57 -6.43
N PRO A 27 13.07 -25.20 -6.64
CA PRO A 27 14.34 -24.53 -6.45
C PRO A 27 14.66 -23.62 -7.64
N HIS A 28 15.40 -22.54 -7.39
CA HIS A 28 15.91 -21.63 -8.43
C HIS A 28 14.85 -21.00 -9.34
N PRO A 29 13.75 -20.44 -8.79
CA PRO A 29 12.70 -19.82 -9.60
C PRO A 29 13.29 -18.74 -10.52
N GLY A 30 12.87 -18.77 -11.79
CA GLY A 30 13.23 -17.74 -12.77
C GLY A 30 14.70 -17.68 -13.20
N ALA A 31 15.54 -18.65 -12.79
CA ALA A 31 16.96 -18.68 -13.17
C ALA A 31 17.17 -18.75 -14.71
N ASP A 32 16.20 -19.30 -15.44
CA ASP A 32 16.15 -19.36 -16.90
C ASP A 32 15.84 -18.00 -17.56
N LEU A 33 15.28 -17.05 -16.83
CA LEU A 33 14.99 -15.69 -17.29
C LEU A 33 16.16 -14.73 -17.06
N ARG A 34 17.24 -15.19 -16.40
CA ARG A 34 18.41 -14.36 -16.11
C ARG A 34 19.11 -13.94 -17.39
N GLU A 35 19.22 -12.63 -17.58
CA GLU A 35 19.91 -12.07 -18.75
C GLU A 35 21.43 -12.24 -18.59
N GLY A 36 22.09 -12.58 -19.71
CA GLY A 36 23.54 -12.66 -19.78
C GLY A 36 24.21 -11.31 -20.04
N ASP A 37 25.47 -11.36 -20.45
CA ASP A 37 26.19 -10.19 -20.94
C ASP A 37 25.87 -9.96 -22.44
N THR A 38 24.68 -9.40 -22.71
CA THR A 38 24.20 -9.13 -24.06
C THR A 38 24.32 -7.64 -24.41
N PRO A 39 24.41 -7.26 -25.70
CA PRO A 39 24.43 -5.85 -26.09
C PRO A 39 23.23 -5.05 -25.57
N LEU A 40 22.05 -5.67 -25.45
CA LEU A 40 20.86 -5.04 -24.86
C LEU A 40 21.05 -4.79 -23.35
N ALA A 41 21.58 -5.78 -22.62
CA ALA A 41 21.85 -5.63 -21.20
C ALA A 41 23.00 -4.65 -20.90
N GLN A 42 23.99 -4.54 -21.79
CA GLN A 42 25.06 -3.53 -21.69
C GLN A 42 24.50 -2.12 -21.92
N LEU A 43 23.66 -1.93 -22.95
CA LEU A 43 22.96 -0.66 -23.15
C LEU A 43 22.11 -0.32 -21.91
N GLY A 44 21.43 -1.31 -21.34
CA GLY A 44 20.69 -1.17 -20.10
C GLY A 44 21.54 -0.73 -18.91
N GLN A 45 22.72 -1.34 -18.75
CA GLN A 45 23.69 -0.99 -17.70
C GLN A 45 24.12 0.46 -17.88
N ASP A 46 24.53 0.84 -19.09
CA ASP A 46 24.94 2.20 -19.38
C ASP A 46 23.83 3.21 -19.03
N LEU A 47 22.58 2.94 -19.42
CA LEU A 47 21.43 3.78 -19.08
C LEU A 47 21.12 3.82 -17.57
N PHE A 48 21.23 2.69 -16.88
CA PHE A 48 20.91 2.57 -15.45
C PHE A 48 21.85 3.40 -14.56
N PHE A 49 23.13 3.54 -14.98
CA PHE A 49 24.13 4.31 -14.27
C PHE A 49 24.27 5.76 -14.74
N ASP A 50 23.78 6.12 -15.94
CA ASP A 50 24.03 7.43 -16.53
C ASP A 50 23.06 8.51 -15.99
N PRO A 51 23.55 9.58 -15.33
CA PRO A 51 22.71 10.67 -14.88
C PRO A 51 22.02 11.44 -16.00
N LEU A 52 22.38 11.22 -17.28
CA LEU A 52 21.75 11.85 -18.44
C LEU A 52 20.22 11.65 -18.50
N LEU A 53 19.71 10.57 -17.87
CA LEU A 53 18.28 10.27 -17.74
C LEU A 53 17.56 11.07 -16.65
N SER A 54 18.26 11.91 -15.88
CA SER A 54 17.65 12.84 -14.91
C SER A 54 17.65 14.26 -15.42
N GLY A 55 16.64 15.05 -15.05
CA GLY A 55 16.50 16.43 -15.50
C GLY A 55 17.73 17.28 -15.20
N ASP A 56 18.22 17.22 -13.95
CA ASP A 56 19.36 18.00 -13.46
C ASP A 56 20.72 17.34 -13.75
N LYS A 57 20.73 16.17 -14.42
CA LYS A 57 21.94 15.42 -14.79
C LYS A 57 22.84 15.08 -13.60
N ASN A 58 22.25 14.79 -12.45
CA ASN A 58 22.93 14.57 -11.16
C ASN A 58 22.52 13.28 -10.45
N ILE A 59 21.58 12.51 -11.01
CA ILE A 59 21.09 11.26 -10.43
C ILE A 59 20.81 10.24 -11.54
N SER A 60 21.11 8.97 -11.29
CA SER A 60 20.73 7.82 -12.12
C SER A 60 19.91 6.80 -11.34
N CYS A 61 19.41 5.75 -12.00
CA CYS A 61 18.73 4.64 -11.32
C CYS A 61 19.63 4.00 -10.24
N ALA A 62 20.93 3.87 -10.54
CA ALA A 62 21.93 3.32 -9.63
C ALA A 62 22.10 4.13 -8.34
N THR A 63 21.68 5.39 -8.28
CA THR A 63 21.77 6.21 -7.07
C THR A 63 20.90 5.66 -5.94
N CYS A 64 19.69 5.20 -6.27
CA CYS A 64 18.73 4.64 -5.31
C CYS A 64 18.71 3.10 -5.32
N HIS A 65 19.34 2.48 -6.32
CA HIS A 65 19.36 1.03 -6.53
C HIS A 65 20.78 0.55 -6.83
N HIS A 66 21.73 0.92 -5.97
CA HIS A 66 23.14 0.71 -6.24
C HIS A 66 23.56 -0.76 -5.99
N PRO A 67 24.40 -1.38 -6.83
CA PRO A 67 24.86 -2.74 -6.59
C PRO A 67 25.56 -2.96 -5.24
N SER A 68 26.32 -1.97 -4.75
CA SER A 68 26.96 -2.05 -3.42
C SER A 68 25.98 -1.99 -2.24
N LEU A 69 24.70 -1.71 -2.50
CA LEU A 69 23.62 -1.62 -1.52
C LEU A 69 22.51 -2.64 -1.85
N ALA A 70 22.90 -3.79 -2.41
CA ALA A 70 21.98 -4.87 -2.79
C ALA A 70 20.84 -4.41 -3.72
N MET A 71 21.17 -3.51 -4.65
CA MET A 71 20.21 -2.89 -5.57
C MET A 71 19.05 -2.15 -4.87
N ALA A 72 19.30 -1.65 -3.66
CA ALA A 72 18.43 -0.76 -2.88
C ALA A 72 19.23 0.50 -2.48
N ASP A 73 18.69 1.28 -1.54
CA ASP A 73 19.28 2.56 -1.11
C ASP A 73 19.88 2.51 0.30
N ALA A 74 19.60 1.48 1.11
CA ALA A 74 20.03 1.44 2.52
C ALA A 74 19.60 2.69 3.35
N ARG A 75 18.54 3.38 2.93
CA ARG A 75 17.94 4.55 3.59
C ARG A 75 16.51 4.28 4.00
N VAL A 76 16.04 4.98 5.04
CA VAL A 76 14.63 4.97 5.46
C VAL A 76 13.76 5.53 4.32
N LEU A 77 13.99 6.80 3.97
CA LEU A 77 13.40 7.44 2.79
C LEU A 77 14.51 7.98 1.88
N PRO A 78 14.40 7.73 0.56
CA PRO A 78 15.40 8.19 -0.41
C PRO A 78 15.44 9.71 -0.54
N ILE A 79 16.62 10.20 -0.90
CA ILE A 79 16.80 11.54 -1.48
C ILE A 79 17.00 11.30 -2.98
N GLY A 80 16.04 11.71 -3.81
CA GLY A 80 16.17 11.61 -5.26
C GLY A 80 17.12 12.68 -5.79
N THR A 81 16.69 13.44 -6.79
CA THR A 81 17.47 14.57 -7.33
C THR A 81 17.95 15.49 -6.22
N SER A 82 19.07 16.16 -6.48
CA SER A 82 19.56 17.26 -5.64
C SER A 82 20.10 16.80 -4.28
N GLY A 83 20.67 15.59 -4.27
CA GLY A 83 21.60 15.14 -3.25
C GLY A 83 22.93 14.70 -3.85
N ASN A 84 23.93 14.49 -3.00
CA ASN A 84 25.24 13.93 -3.35
C ASN A 84 25.53 12.72 -2.46
N GLU A 85 26.49 11.86 -2.88
CA GLU A 85 26.82 10.59 -2.21
C GLU A 85 25.71 9.51 -2.34
N LEU A 86 25.98 8.32 -1.80
CA LEU A 86 25.07 7.17 -1.83
C LEU A 86 24.63 6.72 -0.43
N GLY A 87 23.48 6.06 -0.40
CA GLY A 87 22.91 5.41 0.78
C GLY A 87 22.91 6.29 2.03
N PRO A 88 23.30 5.80 3.20
CA PRO A 88 23.29 6.57 4.45
C PRO A 88 24.11 7.88 4.43
N GLN A 89 25.08 8.00 3.53
CA GLN A 89 25.92 9.19 3.40
C GLN A 89 25.27 10.27 2.53
N ARG A 90 24.23 9.90 1.77
CA ARG A 90 23.54 10.84 0.88
C ARG A 90 22.86 11.97 1.64
N ASP A 91 23.12 13.20 1.24
CA ASP A 91 22.49 14.39 1.82
C ASP A 91 22.12 15.41 0.74
N PHE A 92 21.25 16.36 1.08
CA PHE A 92 20.84 17.41 0.16
C PHE A 92 22.00 18.38 -0.10
N VAL A 93 22.21 18.73 -1.37
CA VAL A 93 23.12 19.83 -1.74
C VAL A 93 22.41 21.17 -1.61
N THR A 94 23.15 22.27 -1.43
CA THR A 94 22.54 23.60 -1.27
C THR A 94 22.10 24.23 -2.59
N GLU A 95 22.75 23.84 -3.69
CA GLU A 95 22.55 24.39 -5.02
C GLU A 95 22.46 23.27 -6.06
N VAL A 96 21.68 23.49 -7.10
CA VAL A 96 21.46 22.53 -8.20
C VAL A 96 21.81 23.22 -9.50
N THR A 97 22.59 22.54 -10.34
CA THR A 97 22.88 23.00 -11.70
C THR A 97 21.75 22.62 -12.63
N LEU A 98 21.17 23.60 -13.32
CA LEU A 98 20.11 23.39 -14.30
C LEU A 98 20.70 23.00 -15.66
N ALA A 99 20.03 22.08 -16.36
CA ALA A 99 20.39 21.81 -17.76
C ALA A 99 19.91 22.96 -18.68
N PRO A 100 20.54 23.17 -19.86
CA PRO A 100 20.18 24.24 -20.80
C PRO A 100 18.71 24.27 -21.26
N GLU A 101 18.05 23.13 -21.23
CA GLU A 101 16.64 22.92 -21.57
C GLU A 101 15.67 23.23 -20.42
N ALA A 102 16.16 23.68 -19.26
CA ALA A 102 15.31 24.16 -18.18
C ALA A 102 14.41 25.33 -18.64
N ASN A 103 13.31 25.54 -17.91
CA ASN A 103 12.40 26.65 -18.15
C ASN A 103 13.17 27.99 -18.25
N PRO A 104 12.98 28.81 -19.31
CA PRO A 104 13.68 30.07 -19.48
C PRO A 104 13.57 31.04 -18.31
N SER A 105 12.48 31.01 -17.54
CA SER A 105 12.37 31.83 -16.32
C SER A 105 13.35 31.36 -15.24
N LYS A 106 13.46 30.06 -15.00
CA LYS A 106 14.42 29.48 -14.03
C LYS A 106 15.86 29.80 -14.42
N LEU A 107 16.17 29.77 -15.72
CA LEU A 107 17.50 30.15 -16.22
C LEU A 107 17.80 31.64 -16.02
N GLN A 108 16.80 32.52 -16.10
CA GLN A 108 16.97 33.96 -15.88
C GLN A 108 17.15 34.30 -14.40
N ASP A 109 16.48 33.55 -13.51
CA ASP A 109 16.52 33.78 -12.06
C ASP A 109 17.74 33.10 -11.39
N GLY A 110 18.41 32.19 -12.09
CA GLY A 110 19.57 31.44 -11.58
C GLY A 110 20.89 32.23 -11.58
N ILE A 111 21.85 31.72 -10.82
CA ILE A 111 23.21 32.25 -10.72
C ILE A 111 24.04 31.65 -11.85
N VAL A 112 24.54 32.51 -12.75
CA VAL A 112 25.37 32.11 -13.89
C VAL A 112 26.84 32.07 -13.48
N ASP A 113 27.46 30.91 -13.64
CA ASP A 113 28.91 30.76 -13.53
C ASP A 113 29.59 31.52 -14.68
N PRO A 114 30.47 32.50 -14.40
CA PRO A 114 31.07 33.34 -15.42
C PRO A 114 32.13 32.62 -16.28
N GLU A 115 32.66 31.48 -15.84
CA GLU A 115 33.68 30.70 -16.54
C GLU A 115 33.06 29.60 -17.41
N THR A 116 32.06 28.90 -16.88
CA THR A 116 31.44 27.75 -17.55
C THR A 116 30.12 28.09 -18.24
N GLY A 117 29.46 29.17 -17.84
CA GLY A 117 28.11 29.53 -18.28
C GLY A 117 27.02 28.65 -17.67
N ALA A 118 27.35 27.75 -16.74
CA ALA A 118 26.37 26.91 -16.06
C ALA A 118 25.46 27.77 -15.18
N VAL A 119 24.17 27.43 -15.13
CA VAL A 119 23.19 28.14 -14.31
C VAL A 119 22.86 27.29 -13.09
N THR A 120 23.00 27.87 -11.91
CA THR A 120 22.68 27.21 -10.63
C THR A 120 21.49 27.90 -9.95
N VAL A 121 20.71 27.14 -9.21
CA VAL A 121 19.62 27.65 -8.36
C VAL A 121 19.75 27.08 -6.95
N HIS A 122 19.19 27.79 -5.97
CA HIS A 122 19.02 27.21 -4.64
C HIS A 122 18.18 25.94 -4.73
N ASN A 123 18.63 24.87 -4.08
CA ASN A 123 17.98 23.58 -4.13
C ASN A 123 16.54 23.68 -3.55
N PRO A 124 15.49 23.53 -4.39
CA PRO A 124 14.11 23.64 -3.92
C PRO A 124 13.62 22.39 -3.19
N PHE A 125 14.41 21.30 -3.21
CA PHE A 125 14.04 20.00 -2.69
C PHE A 125 14.62 19.70 -1.29
N ILE A 126 15.31 20.64 -0.65
CA ILE A 126 15.87 20.43 0.69
C ILE A 126 14.74 19.99 1.65
N GLY A 127 14.90 18.80 2.22
CA GLY A 127 13.92 18.19 3.13
C GLY A 127 12.74 17.47 2.45
N GLN A 128 12.73 17.40 1.11
CA GLN A 128 11.72 16.69 0.34
C GLN A 128 12.22 15.30 -0.05
N PHE A 129 11.88 14.31 0.77
CA PHE A 129 12.23 12.91 0.54
C PHE A 129 11.28 12.24 -0.46
N VAL A 130 11.73 11.18 -1.12
CA VAL A 130 10.83 10.28 -1.86
C VAL A 130 9.90 9.59 -0.85
N PRO A 131 8.57 9.51 -1.08
CA PRO A 131 7.61 9.11 -0.06
C PRO A 131 7.71 7.67 0.48
N ARG A 132 8.49 6.80 -0.18
CA ARG A 132 8.61 5.38 0.17
C ARG A 132 10.06 4.95 0.11
N ASN A 133 10.42 3.96 0.93
CA ASN A 133 11.68 3.23 0.85
C ASN A 133 11.85 2.61 -0.55
N SER A 134 13.07 2.70 -1.11
CA SER A 134 13.41 2.09 -2.39
C SER A 134 13.45 0.57 -2.27
N PRO A 135 12.55 -0.18 -2.93
CA PRO A 135 12.64 -1.63 -2.92
C PRO A 135 13.89 -2.09 -3.68
N THR A 136 14.40 -3.29 -3.35
CA THR A 136 15.49 -3.88 -4.12
C THR A 136 15.07 -4.24 -5.55
N VAL A 137 15.99 -4.13 -6.51
CA VAL A 137 15.82 -4.67 -7.88
C VAL A 137 16.10 -6.18 -7.93
N LEU A 138 16.73 -6.76 -6.89
CA LEU A 138 16.99 -8.20 -6.85
C LEU A 138 15.70 -8.98 -7.06
N ASN A 139 15.67 -9.84 -8.08
CA ASN A 139 14.50 -10.64 -8.47
C ASN A 139 13.25 -9.83 -8.89
N ALA A 140 13.32 -8.51 -9.06
CA ALA A 140 12.17 -7.69 -9.45
C ALA A 140 11.61 -8.07 -10.83
N ALA A 141 12.47 -8.62 -11.71
CA ALA A 141 12.08 -9.15 -13.02
C ALA A 141 11.11 -10.33 -12.97
N LEU A 142 10.99 -10.99 -11.81
CA LEU A 142 10.06 -12.11 -11.61
C LEU A 142 8.67 -11.64 -11.17
N LEU A 143 8.50 -10.34 -10.91
CA LEU A 143 7.26 -9.77 -10.40
C LEU A 143 6.39 -9.25 -11.56
N PRO A 144 5.14 -9.74 -11.72
CA PRO A 144 4.18 -9.21 -12.68
C PRO A 144 3.57 -7.87 -12.24
N VAL A 145 3.89 -7.43 -11.02
CA VAL A 145 3.41 -6.20 -10.38
C VAL A 145 4.60 -5.45 -9.80
N GLN A 146 4.69 -4.16 -10.08
CA GLN A 146 5.76 -3.28 -9.64
C GLN A 146 5.22 -2.14 -8.75
N PHE A 147 6.13 -1.48 -8.03
CA PHE A 147 5.83 -0.54 -6.93
C PHE A 147 5.18 -1.19 -5.70
N TRP A 148 5.21 -0.45 -4.58
CA TRP A 148 4.59 -0.86 -3.32
C TRP A 148 3.06 -0.85 -3.37
N ASP A 149 2.45 -0.01 -4.20
CA ASP A 149 1.00 0.13 -4.38
C ASP A 149 0.46 -0.62 -5.60
N GLY A 150 1.33 -1.21 -6.41
CA GLY A 150 0.92 -2.01 -7.56
C GLY A 150 0.46 -1.24 -8.79
N ARG A 151 0.77 0.06 -8.89
CA ARG A 151 0.30 0.92 -10.00
C ARG A 151 0.82 0.54 -11.40
N VAL A 152 1.66 -0.49 -11.48
CA VAL A 152 2.12 -1.11 -12.72
C VAL A 152 1.91 -2.61 -12.55
N GLU A 153 0.83 -3.14 -13.13
CA GLU A 153 0.44 -4.54 -12.95
C GLU A 153 0.05 -5.21 -14.27
N SER A 154 0.38 -6.51 -14.39
CA SER A 154 -0.13 -7.38 -15.45
C SER A 154 -1.09 -8.40 -14.84
N TYR A 155 -2.33 -8.46 -15.36
CA TYR A 155 -3.36 -9.37 -14.84
C TYR A 155 -3.14 -10.84 -15.22
N ALA A 156 -2.38 -11.11 -16.28
CA ALA A 156 -1.96 -12.47 -16.65
C ALA A 156 -0.72 -12.44 -17.54
N LEU A 157 0.00 -13.57 -17.59
CA LEU A 157 1.15 -13.75 -18.49
C LEU A 157 0.78 -13.39 -19.94
N ASN A 158 1.61 -12.55 -20.58
CA ASN A 158 1.44 -12.02 -21.94
C ASN A 158 0.23 -11.09 -22.14
N GLN A 159 -0.39 -10.59 -21.06
CA GLN A 159 -1.31 -9.47 -21.15
C GLN A 159 -0.57 -8.14 -21.03
N SER A 160 -1.15 -7.10 -21.64
CA SER A 160 -0.65 -5.74 -21.49
C SER A 160 -0.64 -5.34 -20.02
N VAL A 161 0.45 -4.69 -19.62
CA VAL A 161 0.59 -4.03 -18.34
C VAL A 161 -0.39 -2.86 -18.29
N THR A 162 -1.09 -2.73 -17.18
CA THR A 162 -2.03 -1.65 -16.91
C THR A 162 -1.42 -0.68 -15.90
N THR A 163 -1.61 0.61 -16.16
CA THR A 163 -1.18 1.72 -15.32
C THR A 163 -2.27 2.80 -15.28
N GLN A 164 -2.09 3.82 -14.43
CA GLN A 164 -2.98 4.98 -14.41
C GLN A 164 -2.67 6.03 -15.49
N GLU A 165 -1.56 5.88 -16.24
CA GLU A 165 -1.19 6.80 -17.31
C GLU A 165 -1.62 6.25 -18.67
N ASP A 166 -2.67 6.82 -19.27
CA ASP A 166 -3.15 6.44 -20.61
C ASP A 166 -2.06 6.48 -21.68
N ALA A 167 -1.14 7.46 -21.59
CA ALA A 167 0.01 7.57 -22.49
C ALA A 167 0.93 6.34 -22.40
N VAL A 168 1.18 5.83 -21.19
CA VAL A 168 1.99 4.62 -20.98
C VAL A 168 1.23 3.37 -21.44
N ASN A 169 -0.06 3.28 -21.12
CA ASN A 169 -0.91 2.17 -21.57
C ASN A 169 -0.97 2.07 -23.10
N SER A 170 -0.90 3.21 -23.81
CA SER A 170 -0.91 3.26 -25.27
C SER A 170 0.30 2.60 -25.94
N PHE A 171 1.40 2.39 -25.20
CA PHE A 171 2.57 1.65 -25.70
C PHE A 171 2.32 0.15 -25.82
N GLY A 172 1.29 -0.40 -25.16
CA GLY A 172 0.94 -1.81 -25.23
C GLY A 172 2.02 -2.74 -24.67
N MET A 173 2.80 -2.27 -23.68
CA MET A 173 3.87 -3.05 -23.06
C MET A 173 3.32 -4.24 -22.30
N THR A 174 4.01 -5.37 -22.33
CA THR A 174 3.65 -6.61 -21.61
C THR A 174 4.62 -6.95 -20.48
N ASP A 175 5.69 -6.18 -20.34
CA ASP A 175 6.74 -6.38 -19.34
C ASP A 175 6.62 -5.33 -18.23
N ALA A 176 6.15 -5.77 -17.05
CA ALA A 176 5.91 -4.88 -15.91
C ALA A 176 7.20 -4.19 -15.43
N LEU A 177 8.35 -4.88 -15.50
CA LEU A 177 9.64 -4.31 -15.12
C LEU A 177 10.04 -3.17 -16.06
N ALA A 178 9.94 -3.39 -17.37
CA ALA A 178 10.20 -2.34 -18.35
C ALA A 178 9.20 -1.18 -18.20
N THR A 179 7.92 -1.45 -17.99
CA THR A 179 6.92 -0.38 -17.80
C THR A 179 7.20 0.45 -16.54
N GLN A 180 7.68 -0.17 -15.45
CA GLN A 180 8.06 0.54 -14.22
C GLN A 180 9.14 1.60 -14.46
N ALA A 181 10.13 1.31 -15.30
CA ALA A 181 11.25 2.20 -15.60
C ALA A 181 10.84 3.54 -16.23
N LEU A 182 9.59 3.65 -16.71
CA LEU A 182 9.05 4.91 -17.21
C LEU A 182 8.71 5.87 -16.07
N PHE A 183 8.33 5.46 -14.87
CA PHE A 183 7.79 6.41 -13.88
C PHE A 183 8.84 7.25 -13.13
N PRO A 184 9.98 6.70 -12.68
CA PRO A 184 10.95 7.47 -11.90
C PRO A 184 11.50 8.69 -12.65
N VAL A 185 11.75 8.54 -13.95
CA VAL A 185 12.30 9.61 -14.81
C VAL A 185 11.40 10.85 -14.90
N THR A 186 10.10 10.70 -14.59
CA THR A 186 9.11 11.79 -14.62
C THR A 186 8.73 12.33 -13.25
N SER A 187 9.16 11.68 -12.17
CA SER A 187 8.84 12.10 -10.82
C SER A 187 9.73 13.27 -10.39
N LEU A 188 9.10 14.37 -9.94
CA LEU A 188 9.75 15.60 -9.53
C LEU A 188 10.81 15.37 -8.45
N HIS A 189 10.49 14.53 -7.45
CA HIS A 189 11.36 14.25 -6.30
C HIS A 189 12.29 13.06 -6.53
N GLU A 190 12.21 12.39 -7.68
CA GLU A 190 13.11 11.29 -8.06
C GLU A 190 14.11 11.79 -9.09
N MET A 191 13.77 11.81 -10.38
CA MET A 191 14.74 12.09 -11.45
C MET A 191 14.40 13.30 -12.31
N ALA A 192 13.15 13.78 -12.37
CA ALA A 192 12.80 14.92 -13.23
C ALA A 192 13.44 16.24 -12.75
N GLY A 193 13.55 16.41 -11.44
CA GLY A 193 14.31 17.49 -10.82
C GLY A 193 13.85 18.90 -11.18
N ALA A 194 14.70 19.88 -10.89
CA ALA A 194 14.37 21.30 -11.08
C ALA A 194 14.28 21.68 -12.57
N THR A 195 15.06 21.00 -13.42
CA THR A 195 15.14 21.25 -14.86
C THR A 195 13.87 20.85 -15.58
N LEU A 196 13.40 19.59 -15.42
CA LEU A 196 12.30 19.03 -16.21
C LEU A 196 10.99 18.92 -15.44
N GLY A 197 11.01 19.08 -14.11
CA GLY A 197 9.86 18.84 -13.24
C GLY A 197 8.64 19.75 -13.44
N ASP A 198 8.74 20.80 -14.27
CA ASP A 198 7.60 21.65 -14.65
C ASP A 198 6.82 21.10 -15.85
N LEU A 199 7.37 20.11 -16.56
CA LEU A 199 6.80 19.56 -17.78
C LEU A 199 5.82 18.42 -17.49
N ALA A 200 4.91 18.15 -18.42
CA ALA A 200 4.07 16.96 -18.32
C ALA A 200 4.92 15.68 -18.46
N PRO A 201 4.55 14.55 -17.83
CA PRO A 201 5.34 13.32 -17.86
C PRO A 201 5.77 12.87 -19.27
N GLN A 202 4.88 12.93 -20.25
CA GLN A 202 5.22 12.56 -21.63
C GLN A 202 6.24 13.52 -22.28
N GLU A 203 6.19 14.81 -21.96
CA GLU A 203 7.16 15.80 -22.45
C GLU A 203 8.55 15.57 -21.84
N ILE A 204 8.59 15.17 -20.56
CA ILE A 204 9.84 14.75 -19.90
C ILE A 204 10.45 13.54 -20.62
N ARG A 205 9.65 12.48 -20.87
CA ARG A 205 10.12 11.29 -21.62
C ARG A 205 10.69 11.68 -22.98
N ASN A 206 10.00 12.57 -23.71
CA ASN A 206 10.44 13.03 -25.03
C ASN A 206 11.75 13.81 -24.94
N ALA A 207 11.91 14.68 -23.94
CA ALA A 207 13.14 15.44 -23.72
C ALA A 207 14.33 14.52 -23.41
N LEU A 208 14.12 13.48 -22.58
CA LEU A 208 15.16 12.50 -22.27
C LEU A 208 15.55 11.66 -23.48
N VAL A 209 14.58 11.22 -24.29
CA VAL A 209 14.85 10.52 -25.56
C VAL A 209 15.63 11.42 -26.53
N ALA A 210 15.29 12.70 -26.63
CA ALA A 210 16.04 13.65 -27.46
C ALA A 210 17.49 13.79 -26.99
N ARG A 211 17.75 13.85 -25.68
CA ARG A 211 19.13 13.87 -25.13
C ARG A 211 19.92 12.63 -25.52
N LEU A 212 19.31 11.44 -25.44
CA LEU A 212 19.96 10.20 -25.87
C LEU A 212 20.26 10.22 -27.37
N ALA A 213 19.31 10.73 -28.18
CA ALA A 213 19.48 10.87 -29.62
C ALA A 213 20.55 11.89 -30.02
N ASP A 214 20.82 12.89 -29.17
CA ASP A 214 21.90 13.86 -29.37
C ASP A 214 23.28 13.33 -28.95
N ASN A 215 23.34 12.26 -28.15
CA ASN A 215 24.58 11.61 -27.74
C ASN A 215 25.05 10.58 -28.80
N PRO A 216 26.22 10.78 -29.45
CA PRO A 216 26.70 9.88 -30.49
C PRO A 216 26.93 8.43 -30.04
N ALA A 217 27.37 8.23 -28.80
CA ALA A 217 27.64 6.91 -28.25
C ALA A 217 26.33 6.14 -28.02
N TYR A 218 25.30 6.78 -27.46
CA TYR A 218 24.00 6.14 -27.31
C TYR A 218 23.36 5.84 -28.66
N ARG A 219 23.41 6.76 -29.63
CA ARG A 219 22.92 6.46 -30.99
C ARG A 219 23.56 5.20 -31.57
N GLU A 220 24.87 5.05 -31.46
CA GLU A 220 25.58 3.86 -31.96
C GLU A 220 25.10 2.59 -31.25
N GLN A 221 24.97 2.62 -29.92
CA GLN A 221 24.47 1.49 -29.14
C GLN A 221 23.02 1.13 -29.47
N PHE A 222 22.12 2.11 -29.56
CA PHE A 222 20.71 1.90 -29.93
C PHE A 222 20.58 1.36 -31.35
N THR A 223 21.32 1.90 -32.33
CA THR A 223 21.34 1.37 -33.70
C THR A 223 21.86 -0.08 -33.71
N ALA A 224 22.89 -0.40 -32.92
CA ALA A 224 23.44 -1.75 -32.84
C ALA A 224 22.44 -2.77 -32.24
N VAL A 225 21.65 -2.36 -31.24
CA VAL A 225 20.71 -3.25 -30.54
C VAL A 225 19.37 -3.36 -31.27
N PHE A 226 18.81 -2.24 -31.74
CA PHE A 226 17.44 -2.18 -32.29
C PHE A 226 17.39 -2.04 -33.82
N SER A 227 18.54 -1.94 -34.50
CA SER A 227 18.60 -1.76 -35.96
C SER A 227 17.79 -0.55 -36.45
N SER A 228 17.71 0.50 -35.64
CA SER A 228 16.98 1.74 -35.90
C SER A 228 17.80 2.94 -35.47
N ASP A 229 17.74 4.03 -36.25
CA ASP A 229 18.32 5.33 -35.87
C ASP A 229 17.39 6.14 -34.95
N GLU A 230 16.14 5.69 -34.79
CA GLU A 230 15.18 6.26 -33.85
C GLU A 230 15.30 5.59 -32.48
N ILE A 231 15.46 6.42 -31.44
CA ILE A 231 15.39 6.02 -30.04
C ILE A 231 14.00 6.32 -29.52
N THR A 232 13.41 5.36 -28.79
CA THR A 232 12.07 5.50 -28.18
C THR A 232 12.13 5.21 -26.68
N ALA A 233 11.18 5.76 -25.92
CA ALA A 233 11.07 5.51 -24.48
C ALA A 233 10.88 4.02 -24.16
N VAL A 234 10.17 3.27 -25.03
CA VAL A 234 9.99 1.82 -24.89
C VAL A 234 11.31 1.07 -25.03
N GLN A 235 12.17 1.45 -25.99
CA GLN A 235 13.49 0.83 -26.14
C GLN A 235 14.41 1.13 -24.95
N VAL A 236 14.38 2.37 -24.43
CA VAL A 236 15.11 2.76 -23.21
C VAL A 236 14.69 1.88 -22.03
N ALA A 237 13.38 1.80 -21.77
CA ALA A 237 12.80 0.97 -20.72
C ALA A 237 13.13 -0.53 -20.89
N THR A 238 13.07 -1.04 -22.12
CA THR A 238 13.40 -2.44 -22.44
C THR A 238 14.86 -2.75 -22.15
N ALA A 239 15.78 -1.84 -22.52
CA ALA A 239 17.20 -2.02 -22.25
C ALA A 239 17.49 -2.02 -20.74
N ILE A 240 16.94 -1.06 -19.99
CA ILE A 240 17.05 -1.02 -18.51
C ILE A 240 16.56 -2.35 -17.90
N ALA A 241 15.38 -2.81 -18.30
CA ALA A 241 14.82 -4.06 -17.78
C ALA A 241 15.65 -5.30 -18.16
N ALA A 242 16.38 -5.28 -19.27
CA ALA A 242 17.32 -6.36 -19.62
C ALA A 242 18.54 -6.36 -18.69
N PHE A 243 19.07 -5.19 -18.32
CA PHE A 243 20.11 -5.09 -17.30
C PHE A 243 19.61 -5.57 -15.93
N GLU A 244 18.42 -5.14 -15.52
CA GLU A 244 17.82 -5.54 -14.24
C GLU A 244 17.59 -7.07 -14.14
N ARG A 245 17.34 -7.75 -15.27
CA ARG A 245 17.25 -9.23 -15.34
C ARG A 245 18.57 -9.96 -15.06
N ARG A 246 19.70 -9.28 -15.05
CA ARG A 246 20.99 -9.87 -14.60
C ARG A 246 21.00 -10.11 -13.09
N PHE A 247 20.10 -9.47 -12.35
CA PHE A 247 19.96 -9.51 -10.89
C PHE A 247 18.90 -10.53 -10.42
N ILE A 248 18.64 -11.56 -11.22
CA ILE A 248 17.92 -12.75 -10.76
C ILE A 248 18.91 -13.63 -9.97
N PHE A 249 18.72 -13.64 -8.65
CA PHE A 249 19.53 -14.32 -7.64
C PHE A 249 18.63 -15.21 -6.78
N THR A 250 18.55 -16.47 -7.18
CA THR A 250 17.66 -17.51 -6.66
C THR A 250 18.42 -18.81 -6.37
N ASP A 251 19.72 -18.72 -6.07
CA ASP A 251 20.59 -19.84 -5.67
C ASP A 251 20.97 -19.74 -4.19
N ALA A 252 19.96 -19.73 -3.31
CA ALA A 252 20.14 -19.63 -1.87
C ALA A 252 20.28 -21.02 -1.20
N PRO A 253 20.77 -21.11 0.05
CA PRO A 253 20.76 -22.36 0.81
C PRO A 253 19.39 -23.05 0.87
N TRP A 254 18.30 -22.28 0.90
CA TRP A 254 16.94 -22.81 0.76
C TRP A 254 16.72 -23.57 -0.55
N ASP A 255 17.21 -23.05 -1.68
CA ASP A 255 17.04 -23.69 -2.99
C ASP A 255 17.81 -25.02 -3.07
N ALA A 256 19.03 -25.08 -2.54
CA ALA A 256 19.79 -26.32 -2.43
C ALA A 256 19.05 -27.36 -1.57
N TYR A 257 18.41 -26.92 -0.48
CA TYR A 257 17.59 -27.78 0.37
C TYR A 257 16.34 -28.31 -0.36
N VAL A 258 15.62 -27.43 -1.08
CA VAL A 258 14.47 -27.83 -1.92
C VAL A 258 14.89 -28.79 -3.03
N ALA A 259 16.11 -28.66 -3.56
CA ALA A 259 16.70 -29.57 -4.54
C ALA A 259 17.16 -30.92 -3.95
N GLY A 260 17.05 -31.12 -2.62
CA GLY A 260 17.29 -32.39 -1.93
C GLY A 260 18.57 -32.43 -1.10
N ASP A 261 19.33 -31.34 -0.98
CA ASP A 261 20.47 -31.27 -0.07
C ASP A 261 20.02 -30.91 1.35
N ALA A 262 19.71 -31.93 2.15
CA ALA A 262 19.30 -31.75 3.55
C ALA A 262 20.39 -31.07 4.43
N SER A 263 21.64 -30.98 3.97
CA SER A 263 22.74 -30.33 4.70
C SER A 263 22.87 -28.84 4.39
N ALA A 264 22.12 -28.32 3.42
CA ALA A 264 22.17 -26.91 3.03
C ALA A 264 21.60 -25.96 4.09
N LEU A 265 20.72 -26.46 4.98
CA LEU A 265 20.18 -25.70 6.11
C LEU A 265 20.70 -26.22 7.44
N THR A 266 20.98 -25.28 8.34
CA THR A 266 21.21 -25.57 9.76
C THR A 266 19.92 -26.00 10.46
N ASP A 267 20.02 -26.68 11.60
CA ASP A 267 18.84 -27.07 12.40
C ASP A 267 17.99 -25.86 12.80
N GLN A 268 18.63 -24.71 13.07
CA GLN A 268 17.92 -23.47 13.39
C GLN A 268 17.10 -22.95 12.20
N GLN A 269 17.71 -22.92 11.01
CA GLN A 269 17.02 -22.53 9.78
C GLN A 269 15.85 -23.45 9.45
N LYS A 270 16.01 -24.76 9.68
CA LYS A 270 14.93 -25.73 9.48
C LYS A 270 13.76 -25.51 10.45
N ARG A 271 14.04 -25.22 11.73
CA ARG A 271 12.99 -24.84 12.70
C ARG A 271 12.29 -23.55 12.28
N GLY A 272 13.07 -22.53 11.89
CA GLY A 272 12.53 -21.27 11.36
C GLY A 272 11.61 -21.49 10.16
N ALA A 273 12.00 -22.34 9.21
CA ALA A 273 11.18 -22.71 8.07
C ALA A 273 9.87 -23.40 8.50
N LEU A 274 9.93 -24.39 9.40
CA LEU A 274 8.72 -25.05 9.89
C LEU A 274 7.79 -24.08 10.64
N LEU A 275 8.34 -23.12 11.37
CA LEU A 275 7.55 -22.08 12.02
C LEU A 275 6.92 -21.14 10.98
N PHE A 276 7.70 -20.69 9.99
CA PHE A 276 7.25 -19.81 8.91
C PHE A 276 6.03 -20.37 8.15
N PHE A 277 6.01 -21.68 7.91
CA PHE A 277 4.92 -22.38 7.23
C PHE A 277 3.80 -22.90 8.16
N GLY A 278 3.82 -22.53 9.44
CA GLY A 278 2.79 -22.93 10.42
C GLY A 278 2.80 -24.39 10.84
N GLU A 279 3.91 -25.11 10.62
CA GLU A 279 4.05 -26.51 11.03
C GLU A 279 4.38 -26.67 12.51
N LEU A 280 5.26 -25.83 13.05
CA LEU A 280 5.59 -25.87 14.48
C LEU A 280 4.47 -25.28 15.34
N ASN A 281 3.88 -24.17 14.90
CA ASN A 281 2.74 -23.54 15.55
C ASN A 281 1.77 -23.02 14.47
N PRO A 282 0.55 -23.57 14.34
CA PRO A 282 -0.40 -23.13 13.31
C PRO A 282 -0.92 -21.70 13.52
N GLU A 283 -0.77 -21.12 14.71
CA GLU A 283 -1.08 -19.71 14.99
C GLU A 283 0.01 -18.76 14.46
N VAL A 284 1.18 -19.28 14.08
CA VAL A 284 2.27 -18.54 13.45
C VAL A 284 2.44 -19.06 12.03
N ASN A 285 1.88 -18.36 11.04
CA ASN A 285 1.92 -18.81 9.65
C ASN A 285 2.21 -17.66 8.69
N CYS A 286 3.48 -17.26 8.62
CA CYS A 286 3.97 -16.21 7.72
C CYS A 286 3.64 -16.50 6.24
N ALA A 287 3.59 -17.79 5.88
CA ALA A 287 3.27 -18.24 4.53
C ALA A 287 1.79 -17.99 4.13
N GLN A 288 0.92 -17.46 4.98
CA GLN A 288 -0.41 -17.02 4.55
C GLN A 288 -0.31 -15.90 3.50
N CYS A 289 0.61 -14.95 3.69
CA CYS A 289 0.89 -13.88 2.73
C CYS A 289 2.20 -14.13 1.98
N HIS A 290 3.22 -14.65 2.65
CA HIS A 290 4.55 -14.88 2.05
C HIS A 290 4.70 -16.31 1.51
N ASN A 291 3.92 -16.66 0.48
CA ASN A 291 3.91 -18.01 -0.12
C ASN A 291 4.59 -18.10 -1.50
N GLY A 292 4.62 -19.32 -2.04
CA GLY A 292 5.21 -19.63 -3.34
C GLY A 292 6.73 -19.46 -3.38
N ASP A 293 7.31 -19.63 -4.56
CA ASP A 293 8.76 -19.69 -4.71
C ASP A 293 9.45 -18.35 -4.46
N LEU A 294 8.72 -17.23 -4.52
CA LEU A 294 9.23 -15.88 -4.23
C LEU A 294 8.87 -15.38 -2.82
N PHE A 295 8.15 -16.18 -2.03
CA PHE A 295 7.67 -15.80 -0.70
C PHE A 295 6.81 -14.53 -0.71
N THR A 296 5.88 -14.46 -1.65
CA THR A 296 4.89 -13.38 -1.77
C THR A 296 3.67 -13.86 -2.55
N ASP A 297 2.48 -13.53 -2.03
CA ASP A 297 1.19 -13.69 -2.71
C ASP A 297 0.89 -12.53 -3.68
N LEU A 298 1.71 -11.47 -3.65
CA LEU A 298 1.52 -10.21 -4.38
C LEU A 298 0.21 -9.48 -4.06
N ASN A 299 -0.51 -9.88 -3.02
CA ASN A 299 -1.68 -9.16 -2.52
C ASN A 299 -1.25 -7.96 -1.67
N TYR A 300 -2.24 -7.21 -1.19
CA TYR A 300 -2.03 -5.94 -0.51
C TYR A 300 -2.62 -6.00 0.88
N HIS A 301 -1.80 -5.66 1.87
CA HIS A 301 -2.16 -5.78 3.28
C HIS A 301 -1.78 -4.51 4.02
N ASN A 302 -2.61 -4.11 4.98
CA ASN A 302 -2.29 -3.02 5.90
C ASN A 302 -1.77 -3.60 7.21
N LEU A 303 -0.46 -3.44 7.44
CA LEU A 303 0.21 -3.87 8.67
C LEU A 303 0.26 -2.78 9.73
N LEU A 304 -0.39 -1.64 9.55
CA LEU A 304 -0.30 -0.47 10.45
C LEU A 304 1.13 0.03 10.63
N VAL A 305 1.94 -0.07 9.57
CA VAL A 305 3.33 0.40 9.59
C VAL A 305 3.33 1.91 9.82
N PRO A 306 4.21 2.44 10.70
CA PRO A 306 4.36 3.87 10.89
C PRO A 306 4.56 4.61 9.56
N GLN A 307 3.72 5.61 9.30
CA GLN A 307 3.89 6.49 8.16
C GLN A 307 4.99 7.51 8.46
N LEU A 308 5.89 7.68 7.50
CA LEU A 308 7.05 8.55 7.60
C LEU A 308 7.06 9.56 6.44
N GLY A 309 7.72 10.69 6.67
CA GLY A 309 8.09 11.62 5.59
C GLY A 309 6.94 12.47 5.06
N PRO A 310 7.01 12.85 3.77
CA PRO A 310 6.06 13.79 3.16
C PRO A 310 4.73 13.16 2.76
N GLY A 311 4.58 11.83 2.80
CA GLY A 311 3.41 11.14 2.28
C GLY A 311 3.20 11.37 0.78
N LYS A 312 1.96 11.18 0.30
CA LYS A 312 1.60 11.28 -1.13
C LYS A 312 0.75 12.52 -1.47
N GLY A 313 0.76 13.56 -0.63
CA GLY A 313 0.01 14.79 -0.89
C GLY A 313 -1.48 14.69 -0.54
N ILE A 314 -1.89 13.67 0.22
CA ILE A 314 -3.29 13.32 0.49
C ILE A 314 -3.59 13.38 2.00
N GLY A 315 -4.89 13.42 2.34
CA GLY A 315 -5.46 13.54 3.68
C GLY A 315 -5.34 14.94 4.28
N GLU A 316 -5.78 15.11 5.53
CA GLU A 316 -6.05 16.43 6.14
C GLU A 316 -4.85 17.39 6.13
N ASN A 317 -3.64 16.85 6.25
CA ASN A 317 -2.39 17.62 6.25
C ASN A 317 -1.54 17.40 4.98
N GLY A 318 -2.05 16.66 3.99
CA GLY A 318 -1.34 16.32 2.76
C GLY A 318 -0.17 15.35 2.94
N ARG A 319 -0.02 14.71 4.11
CA ARG A 319 1.13 13.86 4.44
C ARG A 319 0.77 12.38 4.60
N GLU A 320 -0.38 11.96 4.09
CA GLU A 320 -0.79 10.56 4.15
C GLU A 320 -0.35 9.80 2.91
N ASP A 321 -0.03 8.51 3.09
CA ASP A 321 0.12 7.55 2.00
C ASP A 321 -0.98 6.50 2.11
N TRP A 322 -2.02 6.62 1.30
CA TRP A 322 -3.14 5.68 1.25
C TRP A 322 -2.80 4.37 0.51
N GLY A 323 -1.56 4.18 0.05
CA GLY A 323 -1.13 2.93 -0.55
C GLY A 323 -1.92 2.60 -1.81
N ARG A 324 -2.51 1.40 -1.86
CA ARG A 324 -3.23 0.90 -3.03
C ARG A 324 -4.56 1.59 -3.33
N GLU A 325 -5.23 2.22 -2.37
CA GLU A 325 -6.46 3.00 -2.67
C GLU A 325 -6.20 4.06 -3.76
N LEU A 326 -4.99 4.65 -3.79
CA LEU A 326 -4.62 5.60 -4.84
C LEU A 326 -4.56 4.97 -6.23
N VAL A 327 -4.51 3.64 -6.31
CA VAL A 327 -4.50 2.82 -7.53
C VAL A 327 -5.88 2.27 -7.86
N SER A 328 -6.52 1.61 -6.88
CA SER A 328 -7.78 0.90 -7.08
C SER A 328 -9.02 1.78 -6.95
N PHE A 329 -8.89 2.95 -6.33
CA PHE A 329 -10.00 3.84 -5.93
C PHE A 329 -11.03 3.15 -5.00
N ASP A 330 -10.61 2.08 -4.32
CA ASP A 330 -11.43 1.35 -3.36
C ASP A 330 -10.97 1.68 -1.94
N HIS A 331 -11.87 2.23 -1.13
CA HIS A 331 -11.56 2.61 0.25
C HIS A 331 -11.12 1.43 1.13
N ARG A 332 -11.48 0.20 0.77
CA ARG A 332 -11.04 -1.03 1.46
C ARG A 332 -9.54 -1.29 1.28
N ASP A 333 -8.93 -0.76 0.22
CA ASP A 333 -7.49 -0.84 -0.05
C ASP A 333 -6.68 0.30 0.60
N GLN A 334 -7.33 1.18 1.38
CA GLN A 334 -6.63 2.29 2.01
C GLN A 334 -5.53 1.78 2.97
N TYR A 335 -4.32 2.33 2.86
CA TYR A 335 -3.11 1.93 3.59
C TYR A 335 -2.60 0.51 3.31
N THR A 336 -3.12 -0.19 2.29
CA THR A 336 -2.59 -1.50 1.92
C THR A 336 -1.41 -1.37 0.98
N PHE A 337 -0.41 -2.23 1.17
CA PHE A 337 0.80 -2.31 0.34
C PHE A 337 1.08 -3.75 -0.04
N ARG A 338 1.69 -3.93 -1.21
CA ARG A 338 2.02 -5.23 -1.78
C ARG A 338 2.91 -6.02 -0.82
N THR A 339 2.61 -7.28 -0.59
CA THR A 339 3.49 -8.23 0.09
C THR A 339 4.84 -8.27 -0.65
N PRO A 340 5.96 -7.80 -0.07
CA PRO A 340 7.24 -7.86 -0.76
C PRO A 340 7.76 -9.32 -0.82
N PRO A 341 8.47 -9.72 -1.88
CA PRO A 341 9.17 -11.01 -1.89
C PRO A 341 10.25 -11.03 -0.81
N LEU A 342 10.51 -12.21 -0.22
CA LEU A 342 11.49 -12.35 0.87
C LEU A 342 12.86 -12.90 0.43
N ARG A 343 13.03 -13.23 -0.84
CA ARG A 343 14.36 -13.62 -1.37
C ARG A 343 15.33 -12.45 -1.23
N ASN A 344 16.52 -12.73 -0.68
CA ASN A 344 17.56 -11.75 -0.39
C ASN A 344 17.17 -10.65 0.62
N VAL A 345 16.07 -10.81 1.39
CA VAL A 345 15.58 -9.78 2.33
C VAL A 345 16.61 -9.42 3.41
N ALA A 346 17.51 -10.33 3.76
CA ALA A 346 18.58 -10.06 4.72
C ALA A 346 19.57 -8.97 4.27
N LEU A 347 19.59 -8.62 2.97
CA LEU A 347 20.51 -7.63 2.40
C LEU A 347 19.90 -6.22 2.29
N THR A 348 18.58 -6.07 2.49
CA THR A 348 17.83 -4.91 2.00
C THR A 348 17.22 -4.07 3.12
N ALA A 349 17.87 -4.03 4.28
CA ALA A 349 17.48 -3.11 5.35
C ALA A 349 17.58 -1.64 4.87
N PRO A 350 16.78 -0.72 5.43
CA PRO A 350 15.67 -0.94 6.37
C PRO A 350 14.40 -1.46 5.66
N TYR A 351 13.41 -1.90 6.45
CA TYR A 351 12.30 -2.74 6.01
C TYR A 351 10.96 -2.01 5.91
N LEU A 352 10.05 -2.61 5.12
CA LEU A 352 8.70 -2.15 4.80
C LEU A 352 8.67 -0.89 3.92
N HIS A 353 7.48 -0.54 3.41
CA HIS A 353 7.32 0.52 2.41
C HIS A 353 7.82 1.90 2.86
N SER A 354 7.90 2.16 4.17
CA SER A 354 8.39 3.41 4.73
C SER A 354 9.81 3.31 5.29
N GLY A 355 10.43 2.12 5.30
CA GLY A 355 11.73 1.91 5.94
C GLY A 355 11.68 2.01 7.47
N ALA A 356 10.52 1.76 8.08
CA ALA A 356 10.25 2.00 9.49
C ALA A 356 11.03 1.12 10.47
N TYR A 357 11.61 0.00 10.02
CA TYR A 357 12.36 -0.91 10.89
C TYR A 357 13.75 -1.19 10.32
N ALA A 358 14.78 -1.09 11.16
CA ALA A 358 16.17 -1.28 10.74
C ALA A 358 16.62 -2.75 10.70
N THR A 359 15.94 -3.65 11.44
CA THR A 359 16.32 -5.06 11.58
C THR A 359 15.17 -6.00 11.23
N LEU A 360 15.50 -7.22 10.77
CA LEU A 360 14.49 -8.28 10.55
C LEU A 360 13.75 -8.61 11.84
N GLU A 361 14.44 -8.65 12.97
CA GLU A 361 13.87 -8.95 14.29
C GLU A 361 12.78 -7.95 14.67
N ALA A 362 13.08 -6.65 14.62
CA ALA A 362 12.08 -5.61 14.86
C ALA A 362 10.91 -5.67 13.86
N THR A 363 11.17 -6.05 12.61
CA THR A 363 10.12 -6.25 11.61
C THR A 363 9.23 -7.44 11.97
N ILE A 364 9.80 -8.58 12.40
CA ILE A 364 9.04 -9.76 12.84
C ILE A 364 8.27 -9.44 14.14
N GLN A 365 8.84 -8.66 15.06
CA GLN A 365 8.16 -8.18 16.26
C GLN A 365 6.94 -7.32 15.92
N HIS A 366 7.06 -6.45 14.91
CA HIS A 366 5.90 -5.69 14.41
C HIS A 366 4.79 -6.61 13.89
N HIS A 367 5.14 -7.67 13.14
CA HIS A 367 4.15 -8.66 12.71
C HIS A 367 3.53 -9.43 13.88
N ALA A 368 4.28 -9.65 14.97
CA ALA A 368 3.78 -10.32 16.16
C ALA A 368 2.64 -9.55 16.83
N ASN A 369 2.69 -8.21 16.82
CA ASN A 369 1.61 -7.37 17.32
C ASN A 369 1.60 -5.99 16.64
N ILE A 370 0.87 -5.89 15.53
CA ILE A 370 0.83 -4.67 14.70
C ILE A 370 0.25 -3.46 15.45
N TRP A 371 -0.69 -3.68 16.39
CA TRP A 371 -1.35 -2.61 17.14
C TRP A 371 -0.45 -2.02 18.23
N GLU A 372 0.18 -2.90 19.02
CA GLU A 372 1.08 -2.49 20.09
C GLU A 372 2.34 -1.84 19.52
N SER A 373 2.90 -2.42 18.45
CA SER A 373 4.10 -1.89 17.80
C SER A 373 3.84 -0.53 17.15
N ALA A 374 2.70 -0.35 16.48
CA ALA A 374 2.33 0.95 15.90
C ALA A 374 2.02 2.00 16.98
N GLY A 375 1.28 1.62 18.04
CA GLY A 375 0.90 2.52 19.12
C GLY A 375 2.05 2.97 20.02
N ASN A 376 3.09 2.13 20.15
CA ASN A 376 4.27 2.39 20.99
C ASN A 376 5.55 2.57 20.16
N TYR A 377 5.44 2.93 18.89
CA TYR A 377 6.59 3.05 18.00
C TYR A 377 7.60 4.09 18.53
N ASP A 378 8.82 3.64 18.84
CA ASP A 378 9.91 4.50 19.28
C ASP A 378 10.90 4.72 18.11
N PRO A 379 10.90 5.91 17.48
CA PRO A 379 11.79 6.17 16.36
C PRO A 379 13.27 6.17 16.77
N SER A 380 13.61 6.31 18.05
CA SER A 380 15.00 6.29 18.50
C SER A 380 15.65 4.90 18.39
N LEU A 381 14.84 3.85 18.37
CA LEU A 381 15.29 2.46 18.21
C LEU A 381 15.45 2.07 16.74
N HIS A 382 14.70 2.71 15.83
CA HIS A 382 14.55 2.24 14.45
C HIS A 382 15.05 3.23 13.40
N LEU A 383 15.05 4.53 13.69
CA LEU A 383 15.33 5.58 12.71
C LEU A 383 16.61 6.36 13.06
N PRO A 384 17.31 6.91 12.05
CA PRO A 384 18.26 7.99 12.29
C PRO A 384 17.58 9.24 12.86
N PRO A 385 18.27 10.02 13.72
CA PRO A 385 17.72 11.25 14.31
C PRO A 385 17.14 12.24 13.29
N ALA A 386 17.69 12.29 12.09
CA ALA A 386 17.20 13.14 10.99
C ALA A 386 15.74 12.84 10.58
N TYR A 387 15.22 11.65 10.90
CA TYR A 387 13.86 11.23 10.54
C TYR A 387 12.85 11.31 11.70
N TYR A 388 13.26 11.68 12.92
CA TYR A 388 12.35 11.67 14.08
C TYR A 388 11.13 12.57 13.89
N SER A 389 11.32 13.76 13.31
CA SER A 389 10.23 14.69 13.00
C SER A 389 9.37 14.27 11.80
N SER A 390 9.79 13.22 11.09
CA SER A 390 9.05 12.69 9.93
C SER A 390 7.99 11.67 10.33
N VAL A 391 8.06 11.13 11.54
CA VAL A 391 7.13 10.13 12.07
C VAL A 391 5.76 10.75 12.28
N ARG A 392 4.72 10.12 11.75
CA ARG A 392 3.34 10.54 12.00
C ARG A 392 2.78 9.88 13.25
N PRO A 393 1.91 10.57 14.00
CA PRO A 393 1.14 9.94 15.07
C PRO A 393 0.36 8.75 14.54
N PHE A 394 0.30 7.67 15.31
CA PHE A 394 -0.55 6.54 15.00
C PHE A 394 -2.02 6.91 15.18
N GLU A 395 -2.83 6.73 14.14
CA GLU A 395 -4.26 7.07 14.10
C GLU A 395 -5.09 5.80 13.82
N PRO A 396 -5.36 4.96 14.84
CA PRO A 396 -6.03 3.67 14.63
C PRO A 396 -7.42 3.81 14.01
N ASN A 397 -8.17 4.87 14.34
CA ASN A 397 -9.50 5.13 13.78
C ASN A 397 -9.48 5.34 12.25
N LYS A 398 -8.36 5.80 11.70
CA LYS A 398 -8.20 5.97 10.24
C LYS A 398 -7.78 4.67 9.56
N GLN A 399 -7.04 3.80 10.23
CA GLN A 399 -6.36 2.66 9.60
C GLN A 399 -7.00 1.30 9.91
N ALA A 400 -7.85 1.21 10.93
CA ALA A 400 -8.37 -0.06 11.44
C ALA A 400 -9.25 -0.84 10.47
N HIS A 401 -9.96 -0.15 9.58
CA HIS A 401 -10.92 -0.77 8.66
C HIS A 401 -10.25 -1.69 7.65
N SER A 402 -9.02 -1.38 7.25
CA SER A 402 -8.25 -2.16 6.26
C SER A 402 -7.15 -3.03 6.89
N ALA A 403 -6.96 -2.99 8.21
CA ALA A 403 -5.92 -3.74 8.92
C ALA A 403 -6.01 -5.25 8.63
N ALA A 404 -4.87 -5.86 8.31
CA ALA A 404 -4.74 -7.27 7.90
C ALA A 404 -5.42 -8.22 8.92
N PRO A 405 -6.49 -8.95 8.52
CA PRO A 405 -7.26 -9.80 9.44
C PRO A 405 -6.41 -10.86 10.13
N GLU A 406 -5.43 -11.42 9.43
CA GLU A 406 -4.54 -12.50 9.87
C GLU A 406 -3.69 -12.08 11.08
N LEU A 407 -3.37 -10.79 11.21
CA LEU A 407 -2.50 -10.25 12.25
C LEU A 407 -3.24 -9.46 13.32
N ARG A 408 -4.57 -9.31 13.18
CA ARG A 408 -5.40 -8.49 14.07
C ARG A 408 -5.34 -8.94 15.54
N ASN A 409 -5.16 -10.23 15.78
CA ASN A 409 -5.10 -10.82 17.12
C ASN A 409 -3.68 -11.01 17.65
N GLY A 410 -2.67 -10.63 16.88
CA GLY A 410 -1.26 -10.91 17.16
C GLY A 410 -0.87 -12.38 16.94
N LEU A 411 0.45 -12.62 16.90
CA LEU A 411 1.07 -13.94 16.77
C LEU A 411 1.79 -14.30 18.08
N PRO A 412 1.65 -15.53 18.59
CA PRO A 412 2.32 -15.98 19.81
C PRO A 412 3.79 -16.32 19.53
N LEU A 413 4.63 -15.30 19.37
CA LEU A 413 6.06 -15.45 19.10
C LEU A 413 6.90 -15.25 20.37
N SER A 414 7.80 -16.19 20.64
CA SER A 414 8.88 -16.04 21.63
C SER A 414 10.14 -15.41 21.01
N ASP A 415 11.09 -14.99 21.84
CA ASP A 415 12.39 -14.50 21.36
C ASP A 415 13.15 -15.57 20.54
N GLN A 416 13.00 -16.84 20.90
CA GLN A 416 13.60 -17.95 20.15
C GLN A 416 12.92 -18.15 18.80
N ASP A 417 11.60 -17.96 18.72
CA ASP A 417 10.86 -18.03 17.47
C ASP A 417 11.30 -16.94 16.50
N ILE A 418 11.47 -15.71 17.00
CA ILE A 418 11.99 -14.58 16.20
C ILE A 418 13.39 -14.92 15.70
N ALA A 419 14.28 -15.44 16.56
CA ALA A 419 15.62 -15.83 16.15
C ALA A 419 15.63 -16.95 15.10
N ASP A 420 14.76 -17.96 15.24
CA ASP A 420 14.61 -19.06 14.28
C ASP A 420 14.06 -18.56 12.94
N LEU A 421 13.03 -17.69 12.95
CA LEU A 421 12.50 -17.04 11.74
C LEU A 421 13.56 -16.19 11.04
N THR A 422 14.29 -15.35 11.77
CA THR A 422 15.38 -14.55 11.21
C THR A 422 16.44 -15.44 10.57
N ALA A 423 16.86 -16.53 11.25
CA ALA A 423 17.81 -17.47 10.69
C ALA A 423 17.32 -18.08 9.37
N PHE A 424 16.03 -18.43 9.29
CA PHE A 424 15.42 -18.90 8.05
C PHE A 424 15.42 -17.83 6.95
N LEU A 425 15.07 -16.57 7.24
CA LEU A 425 15.13 -15.48 6.26
C LEU A 425 16.56 -15.25 5.72
N HIS A 426 17.59 -15.43 6.55
CA HIS A 426 18.98 -15.44 6.06
C HIS A 426 19.27 -16.59 5.10
N ALA A 427 18.61 -17.75 5.26
CA ALA A 427 18.74 -18.88 4.33
C ALA A 427 18.13 -18.62 2.94
N LEU A 428 17.36 -17.54 2.78
CA LEU A 428 16.80 -17.08 1.50
C LEU A 428 17.74 -16.13 0.74
N THR A 429 18.98 -15.96 1.22
CA THR A 429 19.98 -15.09 0.60
C THR A 429 20.88 -15.89 -0.33
N ASP A 430 20.89 -15.51 -1.60
CA ASP A 430 21.82 -16.02 -2.60
C ASP A 430 23.22 -15.46 -2.29
N PRO A 431 24.25 -16.31 -2.10
CA PRO A 431 25.62 -15.85 -1.83
C PRO A 431 26.18 -14.91 -2.91
N ALA A 432 25.74 -15.06 -4.17
CA ALA A 432 26.17 -14.20 -5.27
C ALA A 432 25.49 -12.82 -5.28
N ALA A 433 24.44 -12.61 -4.47
CA ALA A 433 23.79 -11.31 -4.31
C ALA A 433 24.50 -10.38 -3.29
N VAL A 434 25.48 -10.91 -2.54
CA VAL A 434 26.16 -10.17 -1.46
C VAL A 434 27.13 -9.11 -1.99
N ASP A 435 27.83 -9.39 -3.09
CA ASP A 435 28.75 -8.46 -3.74
C ASP A 435 28.43 -8.34 -5.22
N LEU A 436 27.86 -7.19 -5.59
CA LEU A 436 27.44 -6.87 -6.94
C LEU A 436 28.31 -5.76 -7.55
N THR A 437 29.43 -5.41 -6.92
CA THR A 437 30.29 -4.30 -7.38
C THR A 437 30.85 -4.53 -8.79
N ALA A 438 30.95 -5.78 -9.25
CA ALA A 438 31.32 -6.13 -10.61
C ALA A 438 30.33 -5.62 -11.69
N PHE A 439 29.11 -5.21 -11.30
CA PHE A 439 28.12 -4.61 -12.20
C PHE A 439 28.22 -3.08 -12.25
N VAL A 440 29.17 -2.45 -11.55
CA VAL A 440 29.41 -1.01 -11.63
C VAL A 440 30.35 -0.72 -12.80
N PRO A 441 29.95 0.07 -13.80
CA PRO A 441 30.83 0.45 -14.90
C PRO A 441 31.90 1.45 -14.45
N ASP A 442 33.02 1.54 -15.17
CA ASP A 442 34.06 2.55 -14.89
C ASP A 442 33.62 3.97 -15.31
N THR A 443 32.83 4.06 -16.38
CA THR A 443 32.35 5.32 -16.99
C THR A 443 31.02 5.08 -17.69
N VAL A 444 30.25 6.14 -17.92
CA VAL A 444 29.01 6.11 -18.70
C VAL A 444 29.15 6.85 -20.04
N PRO A 445 28.32 6.54 -21.05
CA PRO A 445 28.42 7.15 -22.39
C PRO A 445 28.26 8.68 -22.43
N SER A 446 27.56 9.31 -21.49
CA SER A 446 27.50 10.77 -21.39
C SER A 446 28.81 11.41 -20.93
N GLY A 447 29.70 10.63 -20.30
CA GLY A 447 30.88 11.13 -19.60
C GLY A 447 30.58 11.86 -18.28
N LEU A 448 29.32 11.86 -17.83
CA LEU A 448 28.96 12.38 -16.51
C LEU A 448 29.57 11.50 -15.39
N PRO A 449 29.88 12.09 -14.22
CA PRO A 449 30.45 11.34 -13.12
C PRO A 449 29.45 10.32 -12.56
N LEU A 450 29.98 9.17 -12.15
CA LEU A 450 29.26 8.21 -11.32
C LEU A 450 29.24 8.68 -9.86
N ASP A 451 28.24 8.26 -9.11
CA ASP A 451 28.21 8.50 -7.67
C ASP A 451 29.38 7.79 -6.96
N PRO A 452 30.00 8.45 -5.96
CA PRO A 452 31.05 7.82 -5.17
C PRO A 452 30.50 6.64 -4.36
N LEU A 453 31.25 5.55 -4.32
CA LEU A 453 30.89 4.37 -3.54
C LEU A 453 30.83 4.70 -2.04
N PRO A 454 29.81 4.23 -1.32
CA PRO A 454 29.69 4.51 0.10
C PRO A 454 30.72 3.70 0.90
N ASP A 455 31.07 4.19 2.09
CA ASP A 455 31.93 3.46 3.04
C ASP A 455 31.16 2.23 3.59
N PRO A 456 31.60 0.99 3.31
CA PRO A 456 30.90 -0.22 3.76
C PRO A 456 30.72 -0.30 5.27
N GLU A 457 31.67 0.24 6.06
CA GLU A 457 31.58 0.23 7.52
C GLU A 457 30.48 1.18 7.99
N GLN A 458 30.37 2.37 7.38
CA GLN A 458 29.32 3.33 7.70
C GLN A 458 27.94 2.83 7.28
N VAL A 459 27.84 2.14 6.13
CA VAL A 459 26.61 1.47 5.70
C VAL A 459 26.21 0.42 6.73
N ALA A 460 27.11 -0.48 7.12
CA ALA A 460 26.82 -1.49 8.12
C ALA A 460 26.41 -0.87 9.47
N GLN A 461 27.09 0.19 9.94
CA GLN A 461 26.73 0.90 11.16
C GLN A 461 25.37 1.60 11.07
N ALA A 462 25.01 2.15 9.91
CA ALA A 462 23.72 2.78 9.68
C ALA A 462 22.58 1.76 9.69
N LEU A 463 22.81 0.57 9.14
CA LEU A 463 21.84 -0.52 9.06
C LEU A 463 21.71 -1.33 10.36
N ASN A 464 22.78 -1.47 11.14
CA ASN A 464 22.78 -2.22 12.41
C ASN A 464 22.12 -1.49 13.60
N ARG A 465 21.31 -0.45 13.36
CA ARG A 465 20.58 0.27 14.42
C ARG A 465 19.42 -0.61 14.90
N GLY A 466 19.24 -0.72 16.22
CA GLY A 466 18.21 -1.59 16.82
C GLY A 466 18.73 -2.91 17.42
N GLY A 467 20.04 -3.19 17.34
CA GLY A 467 20.66 -4.33 18.01
C GLY A 467 20.72 -4.18 19.54
N THR A 468 19.97 -5.02 20.27
CA THR A 468 20.08 -5.29 21.72
C THR A 468 19.77 -4.14 22.70
N GLY A 469 18.92 -3.19 22.32
CA GLY A 469 18.25 -2.34 23.30
C GLY A 469 17.33 -3.21 24.16
N GLY A 470 17.76 -3.51 25.39
CA GLY A 470 17.03 -4.37 26.31
C GLY A 470 15.55 -4.04 26.37
N ARG A 471 14.72 -5.09 26.29
CA ARG A 471 13.29 -5.10 26.58
C ARG A 471 12.96 -4.05 27.66
N PRO A 472 12.04 -3.09 27.43
CA PRO A 472 11.43 -2.38 28.54
C PRO A 472 10.87 -3.45 29.49
N GLU A 473 11.34 -3.47 30.75
CA GLU A 473 10.81 -4.35 31.80
C GLU A 473 9.31 -4.53 31.63
N PRO A 474 8.77 -5.77 31.70
CA PRO A 474 7.34 -5.98 31.56
C PRO A 474 6.62 -5.10 32.57
N VAL A 475 5.92 -4.10 32.06
CA VAL A 475 4.98 -3.33 32.85
C VAL A 475 3.92 -4.34 33.29
N ASP A 476 3.69 -4.38 34.60
CA ASP A 476 2.73 -5.21 35.31
C ASP A 476 1.50 -5.56 34.46
N ASN A 477 1.34 -6.87 34.23
CA ASN A 477 0.35 -7.50 33.36
C ASN A 477 -1.06 -7.41 33.96
N ASN A 478 -1.64 -6.22 33.91
CA ASN A 478 -3.00 -6.15 33.42
C ASN A 478 -2.92 -5.62 31.99
N PRO A 479 -3.12 -6.46 30.96
CA PRO A 479 -3.56 -5.90 29.70
C PRO A 479 -4.75 -4.99 30.03
N PRO A 480 -4.83 -3.74 29.52
CA PRO A 480 -6.15 -3.15 29.39
C PRO A 480 -6.98 -4.23 28.68
N PRO A 481 -8.15 -4.61 29.22
CA PRO A 481 -8.93 -5.72 28.67
C PRO A 481 -8.95 -5.53 27.17
N ALA A 482 -8.55 -6.57 26.43
CA ALA A 482 -8.42 -6.52 24.99
C ALA A 482 -9.60 -5.71 24.47
N ALA A 483 -9.33 -4.52 23.91
CA ALA A 483 -10.37 -3.76 23.23
C ALA A 483 -10.62 -4.45 21.88
N GLY A 484 -10.87 -5.76 21.93
CA GLY A 484 -11.58 -6.46 20.89
C GLY A 484 -13.01 -5.98 21.01
N TRP A 485 -13.48 -5.29 19.98
CA TRP A 485 -14.90 -5.07 19.82
C TRP A 485 -15.55 -6.44 19.69
N GLN A 486 -16.25 -6.87 20.74
CA GLN A 486 -17.15 -7.98 20.65
C GLN A 486 -18.49 -7.39 20.21
N PHE A 487 -18.96 -7.77 19.01
CA PHE A 487 -20.35 -7.50 18.65
C PHE A 487 -21.22 -8.31 19.60
N VAL A 488 -21.78 -7.63 20.58
CA VAL A 488 -22.80 -8.17 21.47
C VAL A 488 -24.14 -7.63 20.99
N ASP A 489 -25.17 -8.46 21.08
CA ASP A 489 -26.52 -7.96 20.90
C ASP A 489 -26.83 -6.98 22.03
N ALA A 490 -26.78 -5.69 21.69
CA ALA A 490 -27.07 -4.59 22.59
C ALA A 490 -28.50 -4.07 22.44
N THR A 491 -29.35 -4.75 21.65
CA THR A 491 -30.71 -4.31 21.31
C THR A 491 -31.54 -4.05 22.57
N ALA A 492 -31.49 -4.97 23.54
CA ALA A 492 -32.18 -4.81 24.82
C ALA A 492 -31.55 -3.72 25.72
N ASP A 493 -30.22 -3.60 25.73
CA ASP A 493 -29.52 -2.62 26.57
C ASP A 493 -29.68 -1.19 26.04
N ALA A 494 -29.86 -1.06 24.72
CA ALA A 494 -30.11 0.19 24.01
C ALA A 494 -31.59 0.53 23.87
N ASP A 495 -32.50 -0.27 24.46
CA ASP A 495 -33.95 -0.07 24.41
C ASP A 495 -34.53 -0.08 22.96
N LEU A 496 -33.86 -0.80 22.05
CA LEU A 496 -34.32 -1.02 20.67
C LEU A 496 -35.29 -2.21 20.63
N SER A 497 -36.53 -2.00 20.18
CA SER A 497 -37.54 -3.07 20.09
C SER A 497 -38.26 -3.13 18.74
N PHE A 498 -37.63 -2.61 17.68
CA PHE A 498 -38.21 -2.57 16.35
C PHE A 498 -38.37 -3.96 15.75
N ILE A 499 -39.56 -4.25 15.22
CA ILE A 499 -39.87 -5.50 14.53
C ILE A 499 -40.25 -5.17 13.09
N HIS A 500 -39.50 -5.73 12.15
CA HIS A 500 -39.81 -5.61 10.74
C HIS A 500 -41.03 -6.48 10.38
N GLY A 501 -41.99 -5.91 9.66
CA GLY A 501 -43.27 -6.55 9.38
C GLY A 501 -43.34 -7.40 8.10
N ALA A 502 -42.28 -7.44 7.29
CA ALA A 502 -42.23 -8.33 6.13
C ALA A 502 -41.96 -9.77 6.55
N PHE A 503 -42.69 -10.72 5.94
CA PHE A 503 -42.54 -12.16 6.15
C PHE A 503 -42.88 -12.60 7.59
N ALA A 504 -43.85 -11.96 8.21
CA ALA A 504 -44.34 -12.29 9.55
C ALA A 504 -44.99 -13.67 9.64
N THR A 505 -45.56 -14.16 8.54
CA THR A 505 -46.34 -15.40 8.50
C THR A 505 -45.71 -16.47 7.62
N ASN A 506 -45.05 -16.08 6.53
CA ASN A 506 -44.34 -16.99 5.62
C ASN A 506 -43.35 -16.21 4.73
N LEU A 507 -42.50 -16.92 4.00
CA LEU A 507 -41.69 -16.34 2.92
C LEU A 507 -42.53 -16.31 1.63
N TYR A 508 -42.55 -15.15 0.98
CA TYR A 508 -43.29 -14.88 -0.26
C TYR A 508 -42.34 -14.38 -1.34
N GLU A 509 -42.67 -14.62 -2.62
CA GLU A 509 -41.90 -14.10 -3.76
C GLU A 509 -42.32 -12.65 -4.07
N ASP A 510 -42.05 -11.76 -3.12
CA ASP A 510 -42.38 -10.34 -3.19
C ASP A 510 -41.08 -9.51 -3.25
N PRO A 511 -40.61 -9.13 -4.46
CA PRO A 511 -39.33 -8.44 -4.63
C PRO A 511 -39.19 -7.15 -3.82
N ALA A 512 -40.28 -6.41 -3.62
CA ALA A 512 -40.26 -5.16 -2.86
C ALA A 512 -40.07 -5.42 -1.36
N ALA A 513 -40.77 -6.41 -0.80
CA ALA A 513 -40.59 -6.81 0.60
C ALA A 513 -39.24 -7.52 0.84
N MET A 514 -38.71 -8.24 -0.17
CA MET A 514 -37.43 -8.96 -0.09
C MET A 514 -36.20 -8.05 -0.03
N MET A 515 -36.31 -6.80 -0.49
CA MET A 515 -35.22 -5.82 -0.35
C MET A 515 -34.94 -5.45 1.11
N GLY A 516 -35.90 -5.68 2.02
CA GLY A 516 -35.84 -5.27 3.41
C GLY A 516 -36.04 -3.76 3.61
N GLY A 517 -36.20 -3.35 4.87
CA GLY A 517 -36.25 -1.95 5.27
C GLY A 517 -34.84 -1.35 5.43
N GLY A 518 -34.65 -0.13 4.94
CA GLY A 518 -33.45 0.68 5.19
C GLY A 518 -33.47 1.40 6.55
N LEU A 519 -32.43 2.18 6.83
CA LEU A 519 -32.35 3.06 7.99
C LEU A 519 -31.60 4.36 7.67
N CYS A 520 -31.86 5.40 8.47
CA CYS A 520 -31.14 6.66 8.42
C CYS A 520 -30.71 7.08 9.82
N TRP A 521 -29.48 7.57 9.94
CA TRP A 521 -29.06 8.36 11.09
C TRP A 521 -29.42 9.83 10.85
N ILE A 522 -30.06 10.45 11.83
CA ILE A 522 -30.55 11.83 11.76
C ILE A 522 -30.44 12.49 13.13
N ASP A 523 -29.94 13.71 13.22
CA ASP A 523 -30.07 14.54 14.43
C ASP A 523 -31.34 15.38 14.27
N TYR A 524 -32.51 14.84 14.67
CA TYR A 524 -33.78 15.47 14.29
C TYR A 524 -34.15 16.67 15.17
N ASP A 525 -33.59 16.76 16.37
CA ASP A 525 -33.84 17.84 17.32
C ASP A 525 -32.62 18.78 17.52
N ASN A 526 -31.55 18.58 16.74
CA ASN A 526 -30.32 19.38 16.75
C ASN A 526 -29.63 19.39 18.13
N ASP A 527 -29.73 18.31 18.89
CA ASP A 527 -29.09 18.17 20.19
C ASP A 527 -27.63 17.68 20.10
N GLY A 528 -27.18 17.32 18.88
CA GLY A 528 -25.85 16.83 18.59
C GLY A 528 -25.68 15.31 18.76
N GLN A 529 -26.75 14.58 19.06
CA GLN A 529 -26.79 13.12 19.12
C GLN A 529 -27.55 12.57 17.91
N LEU A 530 -26.96 11.61 17.18
CA LEU A 530 -27.65 10.98 16.06
C LEU A 530 -28.73 10.03 16.56
N ASP A 531 -29.96 10.25 16.11
CA ASP A 531 -31.15 9.42 16.26
C ASP A 531 -31.27 8.43 15.10
N LEU A 532 -32.11 7.41 15.30
CA LEU A 532 -32.26 6.32 14.34
C LEU A 532 -33.67 6.30 13.74
N TYR A 533 -33.77 6.45 12.43
CA TYR A 533 -35.01 6.27 11.68
C TYR A 533 -34.99 4.93 10.93
N LEU A 534 -35.92 4.04 11.25
CA LEU A 534 -36.04 2.68 10.73
C LEU A 534 -37.23 2.56 9.79
N ILE A 535 -36.99 2.02 8.60
CA ILE A 535 -38.01 1.80 7.59
C ILE A 535 -38.64 0.43 7.76
N ASN A 536 -39.97 0.39 7.68
CA ASN A 536 -40.76 -0.82 7.78
C ASN A 536 -41.47 -1.13 6.46
N SER A 537 -41.92 -2.37 6.35
CA SER A 537 -42.60 -2.90 5.18
C SER A 537 -43.41 -4.13 5.56
N TYR A 538 -44.18 -4.64 4.61
CA TYR A 538 -44.91 -5.90 4.70
C TYR A 538 -44.99 -6.55 3.32
N ALA A 539 -45.09 -7.88 3.27
CA ALA A 539 -45.31 -8.58 2.00
C ALA A 539 -46.76 -8.38 1.53
N GLU A 540 -46.97 -8.22 0.22
CA GLU A 540 -48.29 -8.00 -0.37
C GLU A 540 -49.28 -9.11 0.04
N GLU A 541 -48.81 -10.36 0.07
CA GLU A 541 -49.57 -11.53 0.50
C GLU A 541 -49.98 -11.51 1.98
N GLU A 542 -49.38 -10.65 2.80
CA GLU A 542 -49.67 -10.49 4.25
C GLU A 542 -50.67 -9.37 4.54
N THR A 543 -51.21 -8.70 3.51
CA THR A 543 -52.18 -7.61 3.68
C THR A 543 -53.37 -8.04 4.56
N ALA A 544 -54.01 -9.18 4.25
CA ALA A 544 -55.13 -9.69 5.04
C ALA A 544 -54.73 -10.10 6.48
N TYR A 545 -53.46 -10.49 6.68
CA TYR A 545 -52.94 -10.81 8.00
C TYR A 545 -52.83 -9.53 8.85
N TRP A 546 -52.21 -8.47 8.33
CA TRP A 546 -52.08 -7.20 9.05
C TRP A 546 -53.43 -6.51 9.29
N GLU A 547 -54.36 -6.59 8.33
CA GLU A 547 -55.75 -6.16 8.55
C GLU A 547 -56.40 -6.89 9.73
N SER A 548 -56.15 -8.20 9.88
CA SER A 548 -56.67 -8.98 11.00
C SER A 548 -56.02 -8.62 12.36
N GLN A 549 -54.78 -8.11 12.34
CA GLN A 549 -54.11 -7.58 13.53
C GLN A 549 -54.60 -6.17 13.90
N GLY A 550 -55.31 -5.50 13.00
CA GLY A 550 -55.91 -4.18 13.20
C GLY A 550 -54.96 -3.00 12.98
N ALA A 551 -53.71 -3.25 12.61
CA ALA A 551 -52.72 -2.24 12.25
C ALA A 551 -51.65 -2.85 11.32
N PHE A 552 -51.16 -2.04 10.39
CA PHE A 552 -50.00 -2.38 9.57
C PHE A 552 -48.69 -1.96 10.25
N PRO A 553 -47.55 -2.54 9.85
CA PRO A 553 -46.24 -2.11 10.32
C PRO A 553 -45.97 -0.65 9.95
N THR A 554 -45.38 0.09 10.89
CA THR A 554 -45.01 1.49 10.73
C THR A 554 -43.49 1.67 10.79
N ASN A 555 -42.99 2.70 10.12
CA ASN A 555 -41.63 3.20 10.34
C ASN A 555 -41.45 3.68 11.79
N ALA A 556 -40.21 3.76 12.26
CA ALA A 556 -39.90 4.19 13.62
C ALA A 556 -38.80 5.26 13.66
N LEU A 557 -39.04 6.39 14.34
CA LEU A 557 -38.00 7.32 14.76
C LEU A 557 -37.70 7.10 16.24
N LEU A 558 -36.44 6.80 16.51
CA LEU A 558 -35.95 6.45 17.83
C LEU A 558 -34.94 7.52 18.28
N ARG A 559 -35.33 8.35 19.25
CA ARG A 559 -34.47 9.39 19.81
C ARG A 559 -33.36 8.78 20.64
N ASN A 560 -32.12 9.22 20.41
CA ASN A 560 -30.94 8.76 21.10
C ASN A 560 -30.63 9.59 22.36
N ASP A 561 -30.93 9.02 23.53
CA ASP A 561 -30.59 9.57 24.83
C ASP A 561 -29.32 8.89 25.36
N ASN A 562 -28.15 9.27 24.83
CA ASN A 562 -26.82 8.75 25.21
C ASN A 562 -26.69 7.21 25.09
N GLY A 563 -27.09 6.66 23.94
CA GLY A 563 -27.01 5.23 23.61
C GLY A 563 -28.23 4.42 24.02
N ARG A 564 -29.27 5.06 24.56
CA ARG A 564 -30.61 4.47 24.78
C ARG A 564 -31.61 5.12 23.86
N PHE A 565 -32.45 4.31 23.25
CA PHE A 565 -33.38 4.76 22.24
C PHE A 565 -34.80 4.85 22.79
N THR A 566 -35.44 6.01 22.62
CA THR A 566 -36.85 6.22 22.95
C THR A 566 -37.65 6.34 21.67
N ASP A 567 -38.68 5.51 21.49
CA ASP A 567 -39.60 5.63 20.35
C ASP A 567 -40.41 6.93 20.47
N VAL A 568 -40.17 7.84 19.51
CA VAL A 568 -40.85 9.13 19.41
C VAL A 568 -41.77 9.21 18.18
N SER A 569 -41.91 8.11 17.42
CA SER A 569 -42.51 8.07 16.08
C SER A 569 -43.90 8.70 16.00
N ALA A 570 -44.77 8.35 16.95
CA ALA A 570 -46.14 8.87 16.99
C ALA A 570 -46.18 10.36 17.39
N THR A 571 -45.26 10.80 18.26
CA THR A 571 -45.16 12.21 18.67
C THR A 571 -44.47 13.09 17.64
N SER A 572 -43.57 12.52 16.85
CA SER A 572 -42.87 13.19 15.75
C SER A 572 -43.64 13.14 14.42
N HIS A 573 -44.72 12.34 14.36
CA HIS A 573 -45.52 12.07 13.14
C HIS A 573 -44.71 11.38 12.03
N THR A 574 -43.79 10.51 12.40
CA THR A 574 -42.93 9.76 11.47
C THR A 574 -43.31 8.27 11.38
N ASP A 575 -44.38 7.85 12.07
CA ASP A 575 -44.94 6.50 12.10
C ASP A 575 -45.72 6.14 10.81
N LEU A 576 -45.09 6.37 9.66
CA LEU A 576 -45.71 6.12 8.37
C LEU A 576 -45.96 4.63 8.15
N THR A 577 -47.19 4.30 7.73
CA THR A 577 -47.54 2.98 7.20
C THR A 577 -47.28 2.96 5.69
N MET A 578 -46.29 2.18 5.26
CA MET A 578 -45.95 2.01 3.85
C MET A 578 -45.15 0.72 3.62
N ARG A 579 -45.02 0.30 2.36
CA ARG A 579 -44.08 -0.74 1.95
C ARG A 579 -42.74 -0.09 1.62
N GLY A 580 -42.07 0.41 2.66
CA GLY A 580 -40.85 1.20 2.54
C GLY A 580 -39.63 0.36 2.15
N THR A 581 -38.70 0.98 1.40
CA THR A 581 -37.51 0.34 0.84
C THR A 581 -36.20 1.02 1.24
N GLY A 582 -36.24 2.28 1.67
CA GLY A 582 -35.04 3.05 2.04
C GLY A 582 -35.37 4.48 2.44
N CYS A 583 -34.36 5.20 2.94
CA CYS A 583 -34.49 6.62 3.26
C CYS A 583 -33.20 7.40 3.00
N LEU A 584 -33.34 8.73 2.94
CA LEU A 584 -32.26 9.70 2.87
C LEU A 584 -32.52 10.82 3.88
N ALA A 585 -31.52 11.13 4.71
CA ALA A 585 -31.54 12.24 5.65
C ALA A 585 -30.66 13.39 5.12
N ALA A 586 -31.27 14.55 4.85
CA ALA A 586 -30.57 15.74 4.39
C ALA A 586 -31.42 17.00 4.66
N ASP A 587 -30.79 18.17 4.74
CA ASP A 587 -31.49 19.45 4.77
C ASP A 587 -31.89 19.84 3.33
N PHE A 588 -33.09 19.43 2.89
CA PHE A 588 -33.50 19.57 1.48
C PHE A 588 -33.94 21.00 1.14
N ASN A 589 -34.31 21.80 2.14
CA ASN A 589 -34.77 23.17 1.96
C ASN A 589 -33.74 24.23 2.43
N ASN A 590 -32.59 23.79 2.93
CA ASN A 590 -31.49 24.61 3.44
C ASN A 590 -31.91 25.53 4.60
N ASP A 591 -32.75 25.02 5.51
CA ASP A 591 -33.23 25.74 6.70
C ASP A 591 -32.44 25.43 7.98
N GLY A 592 -31.43 24.57 7.88
CA GLY A 592 -30.55 24.16 8.97
C GLY A 592 -31.10 23.00 9.80
N ARG A 593 -32.14 22.32 9.32
CA ARG A 593 -32.73 21.13 9.95
C ARG A 593 -32.72 19.97 8.98
N THR A 594 -32.40 18.78 9.47
CA THR A 594 -32.38 17.59 8.63
C THR A 594 -33.81 17.09 8.40
N ASP A 595 -34.16 16.89 7.14
CA ASP A 595 -35.42 16.32 6.65
C ASP A 595 -35.22 14.84 6.27
N LEU A 596 -36.33 14.12 6.03
CA LEU A 596 -36.30 12.71 5.62
C LEU A 596 -37.05 12.49 4.30
N HIS A 597 -36.41 11.86 3.32
CA HIS A 597 -37.06 11.33 2.13
C HIS A 597 -37.09 9.80 2.20
N ILE A 598 -38.25 9.17 1.98
CA ILE A 598 -38.47 7.73 2.12
C ILE A 598 -38.94 7.16 0.79
N THR A 599 -38.24 6.15 0.28
CA THR A 599 -38.65 5.41 -0.91
C THR A 599 -39.54 4.22 -0.56
N ALA A 600 -40.50 3.89 -1.43
CA ALA A 600 -41.43 2.79 -1.19
C ALA A 600 -41.82 2.03 -2.47
N ASP A 601 -42.43 0.86 -2.30
CA ASP A 601 -43.31 0.24 -3.29
C ASP A 601 -44.71 0.84 -3.16
N GLY A 602 -44.96 1.88 -3.95
CA GLY A 602 -46.06 2.83 -3.78
C GLY A 602 -45.54 4.26 -3.57
N PRO A 603 -46.39 5.22 -3.17
CA PRO A 603 -45.99 6.60 -3.03
C PRO A 603 -44.86 6.77 -2.01
N ASN A 604 -43.79 7.47 -2.42
CA ASN A 604 -42.73 7.91 -1.52
C ASN A 604 -43.27 8.94 -0.52
N ALA A 605 -42.53 9.18 0.56
CA ALA A 605 -42.83 10.22 1.53
C ALA A 605 -41.66 11.20 1.67
N LEU A 606 -41.97 12.47 1.92
CA LEU A 606 -41.00 13.51 2.24
C LEU A 606 -41.45 14.21 3.52
N LEU A 607 -40.70 14.02 4.59
CA LEU A 607 -40.98 14.54 5.91
C LEU A 607 -40.11 15.77 6.15
N TRP A 608 -40.74 16.94 6.17
CA TRP A 608 -40.11 18.22 6.50
C TRP A 608 -40.01 18.39 8.00
N ASN A 609 -38.82 18.69 8.52
CA ASN A 609 -38.59 18.90 9.94
C ASN A 609 -39.08 20.30 10.38
N ASN A 610 -40.07 20.34 11.27
CA ASN A 610 -40.66 21.61 11.72
C ASN A 610 -39.77 22.35 12.74
N GLY A 611 -38.76 21.68 13.32
CA GLY A 611 -37.87 22.22 14.35
C GLY A 611 -38.47 22.28 15.75
N ASP A 612 -39.62 21.65 15.97
CA ASP A 612 -40.28 21.50 17.28
C ASP A 612 -40.38 20.03 17.74
N GLY A 613 -39.59 19.16 17.10
CA GLY A 613 -39.59 17.72 17.30
C GLY A 613 -40.65 16.96 16.49
N THR A 614 -41.36 17.65 15.58
CA THR A 614 -42.35 17.05 14.68
C THR A 614 -41.97 17.21 13.21
N PHE A 615 -42.55 16.35 12.37
CA PHE A 615 -42.42 16.39 10.92
C PHE A 615 -43.75 16.65 10.21
N THR A 616 -43.67 17.22 9.02
CA THR A 616 -44.80 17.42 8.11
C THR A 616 -44.57 16.66 6.80
N GLU A 617 -45.48 15.75 6.45
CA GLU A 617 -45.44 15.06 5.14
C GLU A 617 -45.76 16.04 4.00
N GLY A 618 -44.94 16.04 2.96
CA GLY A 618 -45.04 16.95 1.84
C GLY A 618 -44.65 16.38 0.47
N ALA A 619 -44.59 15.05 0.29
CA ALA A 619 -44.19 14.43 -0.98
C ALA A 619 -45.09 14.87 -2.14
N ALA A 620 -46.40 14.94 -1.93
CA ALA A 620 -47.35 15.39 -2.96
C ALA A 620 -47.10 16.85 -3.38
N ALA A 621 -46.78 17.72 -2.42
CA ALA A 621 -46.43 19.11 -2.71
C ALA A 621 -45.08 19.23 -3.46
N ALA A 622 -44.16 18.30 -3.21
CA ALA A 622 -42.86 18.19 -3.87
C ALA A 622 -42.89 17.38 -5.18
N SER A 623 -44.05 16.83 -5.58
CA SER A 623 -44.20 15.91 -6.72
C SER A 623 -43.32 14.65 -6.63
N LEU A 624 -43.17 14.12 -5.42
CA LEU A 624 -42.41 12.89 -5.13
C LEU A 624 -43.31 11.69 -4.77
N ASP A 625 -44.63 11.87 -4.73
CA ASP A 625 -45.63 10.85 -4.36
C ASP A 625 -45.95 9.83 -5.48
N THR A 626 -44.96 9.53 -6.33
CA THR A 626 -45.19 8.70 -7.51
C THR A 626 -45.49 7.25 -7.11
N PRO A 627 -46.48 6.58 -7.74
CA PRO A 627 -47.00 5.29 -7.27
C PRO A 627 -46.14 4.09 -7.70
N GLU A 628 -45.05 4.31 -8.43
CA GLU A 628 -44.15 3.24 -8.86
C GLU A 628 -43.24 2.76 -7.72
N TRP A 629 -42.67 1.57 -7.90
CA TRP A 629 -41.66 1.06 -7.00
C TRP A 629 -40.34 1.82 -7.15
N ASN A 630 -39.91 2.48 -6.07
CA ASN A 630 -38.64 3.20 -5.99
C ASN A 630 -37.67 2.45 -5.06
N THR A 631 -36.39 2.43 -5.45
CA THR A 631 -35.31 1.76 -4.70
C THR A 631 -34.29 2.78 -4.19
N THR A 632 -33.44 2.36 -3.25
CA THR A 632 -32.61 3.22 -2.37
C THR A 632 -31.79 4.30 -3.09
N ALA A 633 -31.72 5.48 -2.47
CA ALA A 633 -30.65 6.47 -2.64
C ALA A 633 -29.66 6.34 -1.47
N VAL A 634 -28.36 6.15 -1.75
CA VAL A 634 -27.29 6.19 -0.73
C VAL A 634 -26.67 7.59 -0.79
N ALA A 635 -26.56 8.26 0.37
CA ALA A 635 -25.67 9.40 0.55
C ALA A 635 -24.58 9.04 1.54
#